data_AF-A0A1H7C2B9-F1
#
_entry.id   AF-A0A1H7C2B9-F1
#
_cell.length_a   1.000
_cell.length_b   1.000
_cell.length_c   1.000
_cell.angle_alpha   90.00
_cell.angle_beta   90.00
_cell.angle_gamma   90.00
#
_symmetry.space_group_name_H-M   'P 1'
#
loop_
_entity.id
_entity.type
_entity.pdbx_description
1 polymer ?
#
loop_
_entity_poly.entity_id
_entity_poly.type
_entity_poly.pdbx_seq_one_letter_code
_entity_poly.pdbx_strand_id
1 'polypeptide(L)'
;MTSPPSPLGADIEPTPPSRRRWLRIVSGTLAAVVAAVSLGVAALQLGLPWQMGEGDRNHVYEGDAGSQRYQVHLPPQHDGTVRLPVVMAIHGCGMTGYGWNSMKSTTQLNRLADREGFIVVYPTQLISRNVIACWNSTDPREQQRHTGEPALLAGVARQVVEDYHADPARVHVAGASSGAGTAVILAATHPDVFATVTSVAGGEYGLNQVDPDDPDATPPLHTAWQARGQMGERARRVPLLVIQGEQDEVVPPLVATRLVEHWTALSDLVDDGLPNDSLDLTEETVSVPAEAGRHAYTHSTITASDGLSVVEAYRIQDMGHAWPGPDGDGRYTDHAGPDASEIVWEFAERHPMR
;
A
#
# COMPACT_ATOMS: atom_id res chain seq x y z
N MET A 1 7.91 66.57 43.82
CA MET A 1 7.70 65.12 43.59
C MET A 1 6.66 64.99 42.50
N THR A 2 7.11 64.79 41.27
CA THR A 2 6.30 64.71 40.05
C THR A 2 6.61 63.37 39.40
N SER A 3 5.64 62.46 39.37
CA SER A 3 5.77 61.13 38.75
C SER A 3 5.72 61.23 37.22
N PRO A 4 6.49 60.41 36.47
CA PRO A 4 6.41 60.38 35.02
C PRO A 4 5.26 59.47 34.52
N PRO A 5 4.79 59.63 33.27
CA PRO A 5 3.71 58.82 32.70
C PRO A 5 4.24 57.47 32.19
N SER A 6 3.39 56.43 32.26
CA SER A 6 3.66 55.11 31.69
C SER A 6 3.48 55.10 30.16
N PRO A 7 4.32 54.38 29.39
CA PRO A 7 4.16 54.28 27.95
C PRO A 7 3.11 53.23 27.56
N LEU A 8 2.42 53.53 26.46
CA LEU A 8 1.45 52.71 25.75
C LEU A 8 2.00 51.33 25.41
N GLY A 9 1.21 50.29 25.65
CA GLY A 9 1.50 48.92 25.23
C GLY A 9 1.44 48.80 23.71
N ALA A 10 2.49 48.19 23.15
CA ALA A 10 2.55 47.77 21.76
C ALA A 10 1.62 46.57 21.55
N ASP A 11 0.86 46.59 20.45
CA ASP A 11 0.11 45.44 19.95
C ASP A 11 1.08 44.29 19.65
N ILE A 12 0.91 43.18 20.37
CA ILE A 12 1.62 41.92 20.11
C ILE A 12 0.77 41.13 19.11
N GLU A 13 1.18 41.08 17.85
CA GLU A 13 0.66 40.08 16.92
C GLU A 13 0.92 38.66 17.47
N PRO A 14 -0.06 37.74 17.41
CA PRO A 14 0.13 36.39 17.91
C PRO A 14 1.18 35.68 17.05
N THR A 15 2.30 35.33 17.66
CA THR A 15 3.31 34.46 17.04
C THR A 15 2.71 33.07 16.80
N PRO A 16 2.91 32.47 15.61
CA PRO A 16 2.43 31.13 15.35
C PRO A 16 3.11 30.14 16.32
N PRO A 17 2.39 29.12 16.82
CA PRO A 17 2.92 28.24 17.84
C PRO A 17 4.12 27.45 17.32
N SER A 18 5.20 27.41 18.11
CA SER A 18 6.47 26.76 17.74
C SER A 18 6.36 25.23 17.53
N ARG A 19 7.19 24.71 16.61
CA ARG A 19 7.39 23.30 16.18
C ARG A 19 7.35 22.22 17.27
N ARG A 20 7.62 22.57 18.54
CA ARG A 20 7.56 21.61 19.66
C ARG A 20 6.13 21.17 20.05
N ARG A 21 5.10 21.90 19.60
CA ARG A 21 3.70 21.55 19.88
C ARG A 21 3.20 20.41 18.98
N TRP A 22 3.67 20.34 17.73
CA TRP A 22 3.32 19.28 16.77
C TRP A 22 3.89 17.91 17.18
N LEU A 23 5.15 17.85 17.61
CA LEU A 23 5.77 16.62 18.12
C LEU A 23 5.06 16.03 19.34
N ARG A 24 4.37 16.86 20.16
CA ARG A 24 3.58 16.41 21.31
C ARG A 24 2.15 15.98 20.94
N ILE A 25 1.59 16.46 19.83
CA ILE A 25 0.26 16.07 19.35
C ILE A 25 0.31 14.66 18.73
N VAL A 26 1.42 14.33 18.05
CA VAL A 26 1.68 12.99 17.48
C VAL A 26 1.99 11.94 18.57
N SER A 27 2.56 12.34 19.72
CA SER A 27 2.97 11.38 20.76
C SER A 27 2.04 11.28 21.98
N GLY A 28 1.27 12.32 22.31
CA GLY A 28 0.40 12.32 23.51
C GLY A 28 -0.96 11.64 23.31
N THR A 29 -1.58 11.82 22.15
CA THR A 29 -2.92 11.26 21.84
C THR A 29 -2.83 9.78 21.42
N LEU A 30 -1.67 9.37 20.92
CA LEU A 30 -1.35 8.01 20.51
C LEU A 30 -1.29 7.06 21.74
N ALA A 31 -0.69 7.48 22.86
CA ALA A 31 -0.42 6.59 24.00
C ALA A 31 -1.68 6.02 24.70
N ALA A 32 -2.77 6.79 24.80
CA ALA A 32 -3.98 6.36 25.51
C ALA A 32 -4.92 5.48 24.64
N VAL A 33 -4.95 5.73 23.32
CA VAL A 33 -5.68 4.88 22.36
C VAL A 33 -4.91 3.57 22.11
N VAL A 34 -3.57 3.63 22.08
CA VAL A 34 -2.68 2.48 21.90
C VAL A 34 -2.89 1.40 22.95
N ALA A 35 -3.07 1.75 24.24
CA ALA A 35 -3.20 0.76 25.31
C ALA A 35 -4.54 -0.03 25.27
N ALA A 36 -5.63 0.60 24.84
CA ALA A 36 -6.95 -0.05 24.77
C ALA A 36 -7.11 -0.89 23.47
N VAL A 37 -6.55 -0.41 22.35
CA VAL A 37 -6.58 -1.12 21.07
C VAL A 37 -5.69 -2.36 21.08
N SER A 38 -4.49 -2.29 21.67
CA SER A 38 -3.52 -3.40 21.68
C SER A 38 -3.99 -4.63 22.48
N LEU A 39 -4.72 -4.44 23.59
CA LEU A 39 -5.32 -5.54 24.36
C LEU A 39 -6.48 -6.22 23.60
N GLY A 40 -7.28 -5.46 22.85
CA GLY A 40 -8.35 -6.00 22.02
C GLY A 40 -7.83 -6.82 20.84
N VAL A 41 -6.87 -6.25 20.08
CA VAL A 41 -6.31 -6.90 18.88
C VAL A 41 -5.54 -8.18 19.23
N ALA A 42 -4.83 -8.22 20.37
CA ALA A 42 -4.08 -9.41 20.80
C ALA A 42 -4.98 -10.59 21.22
N ALA A 43 -6.06 -10.32 21.96
CA ALA A 43 -7.04 -11.36 22.33
C ALA A 43 -7.78 -11.90 21.10
N LEU A 44 -8.04 -11.03 20.12
CA LEU A 44 -8.67 -11.35 18.84
C LEU A 44 -7.74 -12.21 17.95
N GLN A 45 -6.48 -11.83 17.74
CA GLN A 45 -5.50 -12.57 16.92
C GLN A 45 -5.13 -13.98 17.43
N LEU A 46 -5.37 -14.27 18.72
CA LEU A 46 -4.90 -15.51 19.36
C LEU A 46 -6.01 -16.44 19.87
N GLY A 47 -7.29 -16.03 19.88
CA GLY A 47 -8.30 -16.71 20.72
C GLY A 47 -9.66 -17.06 20.13
N LEU A 48 -10.03 -16.60 18.92
CA LEU A 48 -11.33 -16.91 18.32
C LEU A 48 -11.18 -17.60 16.97
N PRO A 49 -12.01 -18.62 16.65
CA PRO A 49 -12.12 -19.12 15.29
C PRO A 49 -12.68 -17.98 14.44
N TRP A 50 -11.78 -17.29 13.74
CA TRP A 50 -12.16 -16.30 12.74
C TRP A 50 -13.12 -16.98 11.76
N GLN A 51 -14.30 -16.37 11.57
CA GLN A 51 -15.31 -16.93 10.68
C GLN A 51 -14.67 -17.23 9.32
N MET A 52 -14.69 -18.51 8.95
CA MET A 52 -14.30 -18.96 7.62
C MET A 52 -15.58 -19.04 6.79
N GLY A 53 -15.57 -18.35 5.65
CA GLY A 53 -16.52 -18.58 4.58
C GLY A 53 -16.15 -19.82 3.77
N GLU A 54 -17.00 -20.14 2.81
CA GLU A 54 -16.67 -21.09 1.76
C GLU A 54 -15.42 -20.62 1.00
N GLY A 55 -14.58 -21.56 0.55
CA GLY A 55 -13.31 -21.24 -0.12
C GLY A 55 -12.15 -20.79 0.79
N ASP A 56 -12.40 -20.42 2.05
CA ASP A 56 -11.33 -19.91 2.92
C ASP A 56 -10.46 -21.02 3.53
N ARG A 57 -9.14 -20.79 3.59
CA ARG A 57 -8.13 -21.67 4.21
C ARG A 57 -7.12 -20.83 5.00
N ASN A 58 -6.90 -21.18 6.27
CA ASN A 58 -5.90 -20.51 7.11
C ASN A 58 -4.58 -21.27 7.08
N HIS A 59 -3.47 -20.54 7.01
CA HIS A 59 -2.12 -21.08 6.90
C HIS A 59 -1.13 -20.33 7.78
N VAL A 60 0.02 -20.98 7.97
CA VAL A 60 1.24 -20.37 8.50
C VAL A 60 2.36 -20.73 7.54
N TYR A 61 3.01 -19.72 6.98
CA TYR A 61 4.28 -19.89 6.26
C TYR A 61 5.40 -19.85 7.29
N GLU A 62 6.36 -20.75 7.16
CA GLU A 62 7.57 -20.79 7.98
C GLU A 62 8.80 -20.63 7.08
N GLY A 63 9.71 -19.72 7.44
CA GLY A 63 10.97 -19.54 6.75
C GLY A 63 12.04 -18.95 7.65
N ASP A 64 13.22 -18.68 7.10
CA ASP A 64 14.38 -18.20 7.88
C ASP A 64 14.12 -16.87 8.60
N ALA A 65 13.24 -16.02 8.04
CA ALA A 65 12.84 -14.75 8.63
C ALA A 65 11.74 -14.89 9.72
N GLY A 66 11.27 -16.11 10.00
CA GLY A 66 10.25 -16.45 10.97
C GLY A 66 8.95 -16.98 10.36
N SER A 67 7.85 -16.82 11.07
CA SER A 67 6.52 -17.29 10.66
C SER A 67 5.63 -16.15 10.16
N GLN A 68 4.79 -16.40 9.16
CA GLN A 68 3.76 -15.46 8.69
C GLN A 68 2.40 -16.15 8.61
N ARG A 69 1.40 -15.64 9.35
CA ARG A 69 0.01 -16.10 9.25
C ARG A 69 -0.69 -15.47 8.07
N TYR A 70 -1.48 -16.24 7.35
CA TYR A 70 -2.29 -15.75 6.23
C TYR A 70 -3.54 -16.59 6.03
N GLN A 71 -4.55 -15.99 5.43
CA GLN A 71 -5.73 -16.70 4.92
C GLN A 71 -5.70 -16.64 3.39
N VAL A 72 -6.05 -17.76 2.76
CA VAL A 72 -6.29 -17.85 1.33
C VAL A 72 -7.78 -17.99 1.11
N HIS A 73 -8.29 -17.31 0.10
CA HIS A 73 -9.63 -17.55 -0.43
C HIS A 73 -9.51 -18.15 -1.84
N LEU A 74 -10.10 -19.33 -2.01
CA LEU A 74 -10.18 -20.01 -3.29
C LEU A 74 -11.56 -19.78 -3.91
N PRO A 75 -11.63 -19.27 -5.15
CA PRO A 75 -12.90 -19.08 -5.82
C PRO A 75 -13.45 -20.44 -6.32
N PRO A 76 -14.76 -20.56 -6.62
CA PRO A 76 -15.38 -21.80 -7.13
C PRO A 76 -14.73 -22.38 -8.39
N GLN A 77 -14.06 -21.53 -9.18
CA GLN A 77 -13.32 -21.87 -10.39
C GLN A 77 -12.01 -22.63 -10.09
N HIS A 78 -11.57 -22.68 -8.83
CA HIS A 78 -10.42 -23.48 -8.41
C HIS A 78 -10.82 -24.97 -8.36
N ASP A 79 -10.79 -25.62 -9.52
CA ASP A 79 -11.14 -27.04 -9.69
C ASP A 79 -9.90 -27.94 -9.90
N GLY A 80 -8.70 -27.35 -9.80
CA GLY A 80 -7.42 -28.03 -10.02
C GLY A 80 -7.04 -28.24 -11.50
N THR A 81 -7.84 -27.75 -12.46
CA THR A 81 -7.57 -27.89 -13.90
C THR A 81 -6.97 -26.64 -14.53
N VAL A 82 -7.31 -25.46 -14.00
CA VAL A 82 -6.81 -24.16 -14.47
C VAL A 82 -5.92 -23.53 -13.42
N ARG A 83 -4.78 -22.99 -13.85
CA ARG A 83 -3.92 -22.18 -12.98
C ARG A 83 -4.51 -20.79 -12.86
N LEU A 84 -4.97 -20.43 -11.67
CA LEU A 84 -5.59 -19.12 -11.41
C LEU A 84 -4.54 -18.05 -11.05
N PRO A 85 -4.79 -16.76 -11.34
CA PRO A 85 -4.04 -15.65 -10.79
C PRO A 85 -4.11 -15.62 -9.26
N VAL A 86 -3.19 -14.87 -8.65
CA VAL A 86 -3.15 -14.61 -7.20
C VAL A 86 -3.09 -13.11 -6.96
N VAL A 87 -3.93 -12.59 -6.06
CA VAL A 87 -3.83 -11.23 -5.51
C VAL A 87 -3.54 -11.32 -4.02
N MET A 88 -2.36 -10.87 -3.60
CA MET A 88 -2.03 -10.68 -2.19
C MET A 88 -2.48 -9.30 -1.73
N ALA A 89 -3.44 -9.25 -0.80
CA ALA A 89 -4.03 -8.02 -0.27
C ALA A 89 -3.51 -7.74 1.16
N ILE A 90 -2.66 -6.72 1.30
CA ILE A 90 -1.94 -6.39 2.53
C ILE A 90 -2.65 -5.24 3.28
N HIS A 91 -3.06 -5.52 4.51
CA HIS A 91 -3.81 -4.59 5.35
C HIS A 91 -2.99 -3.38 5.84
N GLY A 92 -3.66 -2.30 6.23
CA GLY A 92 -3.06 -1.14 6.89
C GLY A 92 -2.89 -1.30 8.41
N CYS A 93 -2.37 -0.26 9.07
CA CYS A 93 -2.22 -0.21 10.53
C CYS A 93 -3.55 -0.41 11.27
N GLY A 94 -3.53 -1.14 12.40
CA GLY A 94 -4.73 -1.39 13.20
C GLY A 94 -5.76 -2.33 12.57
N MET A 95 -5.42 -2.93 11.42
CA MET A 95 -6.23 -3.92 10.73
C MET A 95 -5.63 -5.33 10.86
N THR A 96 -6.38 -6.31 10.37
CA THR A 96 -5.91 -7.68 10.15
C THR A 96 -6.04 -8.05 8.68
N GLY A 97 -5.45 -9.17 8.23
CA GLY A 97 -5.70 -9.68 6.88
C GLY A 97 -7.16 -10.14 6.73
N TYR A 98 -7.67 -10.86 7.74
CA TYR A 98 -9.00 -11.44 7.79
C TYR A 98 -9.56 -11.41 9.22
N GLY A 99 -10.89 -11.45 9.35
CA GLY A 99 -11.57 -11.38 10.63
C GLY A 99 -11.99 -9.95 10.98
N TRP A 100 -11.67 -9.49 12.19
CA TRP A 100 -12.10 -8.18 12.67
C TRP A 100 -11.29 -7.04 12.05
N ASN A 101 -12.00 -6.01 11.57
CA ASN A 101 -11.42 -4.81 10.93
C ASN A 101 -10.35 -5.19 9.90
N SER A 102 -10.74 -6.00 8.92
CA SER A 102 -9.80 -6.73 8.08
C SER A 102 -9.73 -6.24 6.65
N MET A 103 -8.60 -6.43 5.99
CA MET A 103 -8.45 -6.17 4.55
C MET A 103 -9.47 -6.93 3.73
N LYS A 104 -9.75 -8.18 4.10
CA LYS A 104 -10.79 -9.00 3.48
C LYS A 104 -12.16 -8.33 3.47
N SER A 105 -12.63 -7.82 4.62
CA SER A 105 -13.93 -7.13 4.71
C SER A 105 -13.93 -5.77 4.02
N THR A 106 -12.81 -5.04 4.11
CA THR A 106 -12.68 -3.70 3.52
C THR A 106 -12.66 -3.74 2.00
N THR A 107 -11.99 -4.73 1.42
CA THR A 107 -11.85 -4.85 -0.03
C THR A 107 -12.95 -5.67 -0.68
N GLN A 108 -13.55 -6.63 0.04
CA GLN A 108 -14.53 -7.56 -0.53
C GLN A 108 -14.00 -8.35 -1.73
N LEU A 109 -12.67 -8.47 -1.86
CA LEU A 109 -12.01 -9.16 -2.98
C LEU A 109 -12.47 -10.61 -3.12
N ASN A 110 -12.97 -11.26 -2.07
CA ASN A 110 -13.57 -12.60 -2.19
C ASN A 110 -14.76 -12.63 -3.16
N ARG A 111 -15.69 -11.66 -3.07
CA ARG A 111 -16.86 -11.63 -3.97
C ARG A 111 -16.43 -11.40 -5.42
N LEU A 112 -15.39 -10.61 -5.61
CA LEU A 112 -14.80 -10.35 -6.91
C LEU A 112 -14.06 -11.59 -7.44
N ALA A 113 -13.26 -12.25 -6.60
CA ALA A 113 -12.56 -13.49 -6.89
C ALA A 113 -13.51 -14.62 -7.30
N ASP A 114 -14.63 -14.78 -6.59
CA ASP A 114 -15.65 -15.77 -6.92
C ASP A 114 -16.29 -15.55 -8.30
N ARG A 115 -16.32 -14.28 -8.75
CA ARG A 115 -16.90 -13.89 -10.03
C ARG A 115 -15.90 -14.02 -11.17
N GLU A 116 -14.67 -13.53 -10.96
CA GLU A 116 -13.66 -13.36 -12.01
C GLU A 116 -12.60 -14.48 -12.04
N GLY A 117 -12.52 -15.31 -11.00
CA GLY A 117 -11.67 -16.48 -10.97
C GLY A 117 -10.20 -16.18 -10.65
N PHE A 118 -9.92 -15.63 -9.47
CA PHE A 118 -8.55 -15.50 -8.93
C PHE A 118 -8.49 -15.85 -7.45
N ILE A 119 -7.31 -16.24 -6.98
CA ILE A 119 -7.04 -16.58 -5.58
C ILE A 119 -6.71 -15.29 -4.83
N VAL A 120 -7.23 -15.12 -3.61
CA VAL A 120 -6.88 -13.98 -2.75
C VAL A 120 -6.10 -14.43 -1.54
N VAL A 121 -5.04 -13.70 -1.19
CA VAL A 121 -4.18 -13.98 -0.04
C VAL A 121 -4.17 -12.79 0.92
N TYR A 122 -4.55 -13.03 2.17
CA TYR A 122 -4.63 -12.02 3.22
C TYR A 122 -3.63 -12.33 4.35
N PRO A 123 -2.37 -11.87 4.24
CA PRO A 123 -1.43 -11.97 5.35
C PRO A 123 -1.86 -11.08 6.52
N THR A 124 -1.55 -11.50 7.75
CA THR A 124 -1.83 -10.72 8.97
C THR A 124 -0.54 -10.43 9.73
N GLN A 125 -0.27 -9.15 10.00
CA GLN A 125 0.87 -8.74 10.81
C GLN A 125 0.75 -9.25 12.24
N LEU A 126 1.86 -9.76 12.78
CA LEU A 126 1.93 -10.21 14.16
C LEU A 126 2.12 -9.02 15.10
N ILE A 127 1.31 -8.94 16.16
CA ILE A 127 1.47 -7.90 17.20
C ILE A 127 2.85 -7.94 17.85
N SER A 128 3.49 -9.12 17.91
CA SER A 128 4.86 -9.27 18.41
C SER A 128 5.91 -8.59 17.52
N ARG A 129 5.62 -8.36 16.23
CA ARG A 129 6.46 -7.59 15.31
C ARG A 129 6.14 -6.10 15.37
N ASN A 130 4.87 -5.75 15.54
CA ASN A 130 4.43 -4.36 15.69
C ASN A 130 3.16 -4.27 16.56
N VAL A 131 3.24 -3.54 17.67
CA VAL A 131 2.19 -3.51 18.71
C VAL A 131 0.84 -2.93 18.26
N ILE A 132 0.81 -2.22 17.13
CA ILE A 132 -0.42 -1.68 16.52
C ILE A 132 -0.76 -2.38 15.19
N ALA A 133 -0.17 -3.55 14.92
CA ALA A 133 -0.37 -4.32 13.69
C ALA A 133 -0.08 -3.51 12.41
N CYS A 134 0.89 -2.59 12.45
CA CYS A 134 1.43 -1.98 11.24
C CYS A 134 2.49 -2.86 10.59
N TRP A 135 2.57 -2.83 9.27
CA TRP A 135 3.78 -3.26 8.56
C TRP A 135 4.88 -2.20 8.73
N ASN A 136 6.12 -2.66 8.87
CA ASN A 136 7.25 -1.81 9.25
C ASN A 136 7.96 -1.23 8.02
N SER A 137 7.19 -0.77 7.02
CA SER A 137 7.72 -0.32 5.71
C SER A 137 8.73 0.84 5.79
N THR A 138 8.70 1.63 6.87
CA THR A 138 9.65 2.72 7.10
C THR A 138 10.92 2.28 7.83
N ASP A 139 11.00 1.02 8.27
CA ASP A 139 12.22 0.46 8.85
C ASP A 139 13.15 -0.03 7.72
N PRO A 140 14.38 0.49 7.60
CA PRO A 140 15.33 0.04 6.58
C PRO A 140 15.63 -1.46 6.60
N ARG A 141 15.45 -2.13 7.76
CA ARG A 141 15.62 -3.58 7.91
C ARG A 141 14.54 -4.38 7.19
N GLU A 142 13.40 -3.75 6.93
CA GLU A 142 12.21 -4.31 6.31
C GLU A 142 12.09 -3.89 4.84
N GLN A 143 13.19 -3.39 4.27
CA GLN A 143 13.33 -3.00 2.87
C GLN A 143 14.33 -3.89 2.10
N GLN A 144 14.68 -5.05 2.68
CA GLN A 144 15.67 -5.97 2.11
C GLN A 144 15.02 -7.26 1.63
N ARG A 145 15.53 -7.82 0.53
CA ARG A 145 14.97 -9.04 -0.08
C ARG A 145 14.96 -10.28 0.81
N HIS A 146 16.05 -10.53 1.55
CA HIS A 146 16.28 -11.83 2.19
C HIS A 146 15.97 -11.84 3.69
N THR A 147 15.44 -10.76 4.23
CA THR A 147 15.14 -10.62 5.66
C THR A 147 13.76 -10.03 5.86
N GLY A 148 13.24 -10.13 7.08
CA GLY A 148 12.05 -9.39 7.47
C GLY A 148 10.75 -9.79 6.76
N GLU A 149 9.81 -8.87 6.77
CA GLU A 149 8.49 -8.90 6.13
C GLU A 149 8.58 -9.20 4.63
N PRO A 150 9.51 -8.60 3.84
CA PRO A 150 9.60 -8.90 2.41
C PRO A 150 9.89 -10.38 2.12
N ALA A 151 10.84 -10.98 2.85
CA ALA A 151 11.18 -12.39 2.67
C ALA A 151 10.02 -13.32 3.06
N LEU A 152 9.29 -12.99 4.12
CA LEU A 152 8.13 -13.76 4.56
C LEU A 152 6.98 -13.70 3.57
N LEU A 153 6.61 -12.51 3.11
CA LEU A 153 5.48 -12.32 2.20
C LEU A 153 5.77 -12.88 0.80
N ALA A 154 6.99 -12.73 0.30
CA ALA A 154 7.39 -13.42 -0.94
C ALA A 154 7.42 -14.95 -0.77
N GLY A 155 7.74 -15.44 0.42
CA GLY A 155 7.63 -16.85 0.80
C GLY A 155 6.17 -17.35 0.76
N VAL A 156 5.25 -16.61 1.38
CA VAL A 156 3.81 -16.87 1.31
C VAL A 156 3.32 -16.93 -0.14
N ALA A 157 3.70 -15.96 -0.98
CA ALA A 157 3.30 -15.92 -2.38
C ALA A 157 3.75 -17.19 -3.14
N ARG A 158 5.01 -17.59 -2.97
CA ARG A 158 5.55 -18.82 -3.57
C ARG A 158 4.84 -20.08 -3.05
N GLN A 159 4.60 -20.16 -1.74
CA GLN A 159 3.89 -21.30 -1.15
C GLN A 159 2.45 -21.39 -1.68
N VAL A 160 1.75 -20.27 -1.85
CA VAL A 160 0.40 -20.27 -2.44
C VAL A 160 0.41 -20.77 -3.88
N VAL A 161 1.40 -20.35 -4.69
CA VAL A 161 1.56 -20.86 -6.06
C VAL A 161 1.76 -22.38 -6.08
N GLU A 162 2.58 -22.90 -5.17
CA GLU A 162 2.85 -24.33 -5.04
C GLU A 162 1.63 -25.11 -4.55
N ASP A 163 1.08 -24.74 -3.39
CA ASP A 163 -0.01 -25.44 -2.70
C ASP A 163 -1.30 -25.47 -3.51
N TYR A 164 -1.56 -24.42 -4.30
CA TYR A 164 -2.80 -24.24 -5.04
C TYR A 164 -2.64 -24.32 -6.56
N HIS A 165 -1.47 -24.71 -7.06
CA HIS A 165 -1.18 -24.76 -8.49
C HIS A 165 -1.56 -23.46 -9.23
N ALA A 166 -1.31 -22.31 -8.58
CA ALA A 166 -1.63 -21.02 -9.15
C ALA A 166 -0.66 -20.68 -10.31
N ASP A 167 -0.99 -19.65 -11.08
CA ASP A 167 -0.16 -19.20 -12.18
C ASP A 167 1.00 -18.33 -11.66
N PRO A 168 2.27 -18.79 -11.73
CA PRO A 168 3.41 -18.03 -11.24
C PRO A 168 3.63 -16.72 -12.01
N ALA A 169 3.13 -16.59 -13.24
CA ALA A 169 3.23 -15.37 -14.02
C ALA A 169 2.15 -14.34 -13.65
N ARG A 170 1.16 -14.69 -12.83
CA ARG A 170 0.02 -13.83 -12.47
C ARG A 170 -0.15 -13.73 -10.96
N VAL A 171 0.94 -13.40 -10.28
CA VAL A 171 0.94 -13.11 -8.84
C VAL A 171 1.06 -11.61 -8.65
N HIS A 172 0.08 -10.99 -8.00
CA HIS A 172 -0.05 -9.54 -7.86
C HIS A 172 -0.08 -9.18 -6.38
N VAL A 173 0.37 -7.98 -6.04
CA VAL A 173 0.30 -7.47 -4.66
C VAL A 173 -0.41 -6.12 -4.62
N ALA A 174 -1.38 -5.99 -3.72
CA ALA A 174 -2.07 -4.75 -3.44
C ALA A 174 -2.00 -4.48 -1.94
N GLY A 175 -1.84 -3.23 -1.54
CA GLY A 175 -1.84 -2.87 -0.13
C GLY A 175 -2.52 -1.55 0.16
N ALA A 176 -2.86 -1.34 1.44
CA ALA A 176 -3.38 -0.09 1.96
C ALA A 176 -2.45 0.50 3.03
N SER A 177 -2.19 1.81 3.02
CA SER A 177 -1.40 2.51 4.06
C SER A 177 0.00 1.88 4.25
N SER A 178 0.36 1.43 5.46
CA SER A 178 1.61 0.69 5.71
C SER A 178 1.73 -0.59 4.87
N GLY A 179 0.61 -1.26 4.58
CA GLY A 179 0.55 -2.39 3.66
C GLY A 179 0.83 -2.00 2.22
N ALA A 180 0.44 -0.80 1.80
CA ALA A 180 0.75 -0.26 0.47
C ALA A 180 2.25 0.02 0.32
N GLY A 181 2.88 0.64 1.32
CA GLY A 181 4.34 0.78 1.34
C GLY A 181 5.07 -0.57 1.32
N THR A 182 4.53 -1.57 2.01
CA THR A 182 5.05 -2.96 1.97
C THR A 182 4.90 -3.59 0.59
N ALA A 183 3.79 -3.37 -0.10
CA ALA A 183 3.57 -3.83 -1.47
C ALA A 183 4.61 -3.22 -2.44
N VAL A 184 4.89 -1.92 -2.31
CA VAL A 184 5.94 -1.22 -3.08
C VAL A 184 7.33 -1.83 -2.81
N ILE A 185 7.65 -2.12 -1.55
CA ILE A 185 8.89 -2.81 -1.17
C ILE A 185 8.96 -4.22 -1.77
N LEU A 186 7.85 -4.96 -1.78
CA LEU A 186 7.80 -6.30 -2.38
C LEU A 186 8.08 -6.27 -3.87
N ALA A 187 7.55 -5.29 -4.61
CA ALA A 187 7.86 -5.14 -6.03
C ALA A 187 9.33 -4.77 -6.28
N ALA A 188 9.95 -3.96 -5.42
CA ALA A 188 11.37 -3.64 -5.52
C ALA A 188 12.30 -4.81 -5.13
N THR A 189 11.95 -5.56 -4.09
CA THR A 189 12.79 -6.64 -3.55
C THR A 189 12.55 -7.98 -4.23
N HIS A 190 11.34 -8.21 -4.73
CA HIS A 190 10.91 -9.45 -5.37
C HIS A 190 10.20 -9.20 -6.71
N PRO A 191 10.85 -8.49 -7.65
CA PRO A 191 10.30 -8.28 -8.99
C PRO A 191 10.12 -9.63 -9.72
N ASP A 192 10.86 -10.67 -9.34
CA ASP A 192 10.70 -12.04 -9.86
C ASP A 192 9.46 -12.78 -9.35
N VAL A 193 8.73 -12.22 -8.38
CA VAL A 193 7.53 -12.84 -7.79
C VAL A 193 6.27 -12.09 -8.17
N PHE A 194 6.26 -10.77 -8.09
CA PHE A 194 5.04 -9.97 -8.23
C PHE A 194 4.93 -9.30 -9.58
N ALA A 195 4.02 -9.78 -10.44
CA ALA A 195 3.73 -9.26 -11.77
C ALA A 195 3.38 -7.76 -11.75
N THR A 196 2.57 -7.33 -10.78
CA THR A 196 2.20 -5.91 -10.54
C THR A 196 2.21 -5.55 -9.06
N VAL A 197 2.19 -4.24 -8.79
CA VAL A 197 1.97 -3.67 -7.46
C VAL A 197 0.85 -2.62 -7.48
N THR A 198 0.00 -2.65 -6.45
CA THR A 198 -0.98 -1.58 -6.19
C THR A 198 -0.75 -0.97 -4.81
N SER A 199 -0.68 0.36 -4.77
CA SER A 199 -0.53 1.17 -3.56
C SER A 199 -1.77 2.04 -3.35
N VAL A 200 -2.56 1.73 -2.33
CA VAL A 200 -3.67 2.58 -1.88
C VAL A 200 -3.22 3.37 -0.65
N ALA A 201 -3.04 4.68 -0.79
CA ALA A 201 -2.51 5.56 0.26
C ALA A 201 -1.17 5.10 0.85
N GLY A 202 -0.25 4.62 0.00
CA GLY A 202 1.13 4.24 0.36
C GLY A 202 2.18 5.23 -0.12
N GLY A 203 3.45 4.82 -0.07
CA GLY A 203 4.55 5.65 -0.55
C GLY A 203 5.71 4.86 -1.13
N GLU A 204 6.69 5.60 -1.64
CA GLU A 204 7.86 5.09 -2.35
C GLU A 204 8.74 4.18 -1.50
N TYR A 205 9.51 3.31 -2.18
CA TYR A 205 10.60 2.60 -1.54
C TYR A 205 11.57 3.62 -0.91
N GLY A 206 12.06 3.37 0.30
CA GLY A 206 12.95 4.31 0.98
C GLY A 206 12.29 5.59 1.52
N LEU A 207 10.95 5.66 1.60
CA LEU A 207 10.20 6.83 2.11
C LEU A 207 10.71 7.34 3.47
N ASN A 208 11.28 6.48 4.30
CA ASN A 208 11.88 6.84 5.59
C ASN A 208 13.07 7.82 5.50
N GLN A 209 13.58 8.08 4.29
CA GLN A 209 14.65 9.05 4.01
C GLN A 209 14.11 10.42 3.55
N VAL A 210 12.80 10.54 3.37
CA VAL A 210 12.15 11.79 2.94
C VAL A 210 11.85 12.64 4.16
N ASP A 211 12.40 13.85 4.21
CA ASP A 211 12.02 14.85 5.22
C ASP A 211 10.68 15.49 4.78
N PRO A 212 9.60 15.39 5.57
CA PRO A 212 8.33 16.03 5.22
C PRO A 212 8.42 17.57 5.12
N ASP A 213 9.40 18.19 5.80
CA ASP A 213 9.61 19.63 5.77
C ASP A 213 10.49 20.08 4.58
N ASP A 214 11.24 19.15 3.99
CA ASP A 214 12.13 19.38 2.84
C ASP A 214 12.20 18.10 1.96
N PRO A 215 11.07 17.74 1.31
CA PRO A 215 10.96 16.48 0.58
C PRO A 215 11.95 16.38 -0.59
N ASP A 216 12.40 17.51 -1.11
CA ASP A 216 13.34 17.58 -2.24
C ASP A 216 14.79 17.31 -1.83
N ALA A 217 15.11 17.33 -0.52
CA ALA A 217 16.43 16.95 -0.01
C ALA A 217 16.79 15.49 -0.36
N THR A 218 15.78 14.63 -0.50
CA THR A 218 15.90 13.26 -1.02
C THR A 218 14.99 13.13 -2.24
N PRO A 219 15.48 13.43 -3.47
CA PRO A 219 14.67 13.33 -4.68
C PRO A 219 14.18 11.89 -4.93
N PRO A 220 13.01 11.67 -5.56
CA PRO A 220 12.52 10.33 -5.89
C PRO A 220 13.52 9.46 -6.66
N LEU A 221 14.32 10.05 -7.56
CA LEU A 221 15.39 9.35 -8.28
C LEU A 221 16.42 8.71 -7.33
N HIS A 222 16.72 9.36 -6.19
CA HIS A 222 17.67 8.82 -5.21
C HIS A 222 17.20 7.49 -4.65
N THR A 223 15.94 7.42 -4.22
CA THR A 223 15.37 6.19 -3.68
C THR A 223 15.08 5.16 -4.79
N ALA A 224 14.81 5.60 -6.03
CA ALA A 224 14.67 4.73 -7.20
C ALA A 224 15.97 3.96 -7.50
N TRP A 225 17.14 4.61 -7.40
CA TRP A 225 18.44 3.92 -7.50
C TRP A 225 18.61 2.82 -6.44
N GLN A 226 18.16 3.07 -5.21
CA GLN A 226 18.22 2.07 -4.14
C GLN A 226 17.26 0.90 -4.41
N ALA A 227 16.05 1.19 -4.89
CA ALA A 227 15.08 0.18 -5.30
C ALA A 227 15.62 -0.68 -6.45
N ARG A 228 16.23 -0.05 -7.47
CA ARG A 228 16.92 -0.74 -8.59
C ARG A 228 18.06 -1.63 -8.09
N GLY A 229 18.77 -1.20 -7.05
CA GLY A 229 19.79 -1.99 -6.36
C GLY A 229 19.22 -3.23 -5.67
N GLN A 230 18.06 -3.12 -5.01
CA GLN A 230 17.36 -4.27 -4.42
C GLN A 230 16.84 -5.25 -5.47
N MET A 231 16.36 -4.76 -6.62
CA MET A 231 15.96 -5.61 -7.73
C MET A 231 17.14 -6.44 -8.27
N GLY A 232 18.34 -5.85 -8.31
CA GLY A 232 19.58 -6.52 -8.71
C GLY A 232 19.50 -7.11 -10.12
N GLU A 233 19.93 -8.36 -10.28
CA GLU A 233 19.88 -9.12 -11.54
C GLU A 233 18.45 -9.50 -11.97
N ARG A 234 17.47 -9.36 -11.08
CA ARG A 234 16.05 -9.68 -11.33
C ARG A 234 15.25 -8.46 -11.76
N ALA A 235 15.94 -7.34 -11.98
CA ALA A 235 15.32 -6.10 -12.40
C ALA A 235 14.52 -6.32 -13.68
N ARG A 236 13.24 -5.94 -13.59
CA ARG A 236 12.31 -5.85 -14.69
C ARG A 236 11.28 -4.79 -14.34
N ARG A 237 10.61 -4.26 -15.35
CA ARG A 237 9.55 -3.29 -15.16
C ARG A 237 8.35 -3.99 -14.52
N VAL A 238 7.98 -3.55 -13.32
CA VAL A 238 6.79 -4.00 -12.58
C VAL A 238 5.77 -2.87 -12.68
N PRO A 239 4.63 -3.03 -13.37
CA PRO A 239 3.60 -2.01 -13.45
C PRO A 239 3.05 -1.64 -12.06
N LEU A 240 2.88 -0.34 -11.82
CA LEU A 240 2.35 0.21 -10.57
C LEU A 240 0.98 0.86 -10.78
N LEU A 241 0.05 0.52 -9.90
CA LEU A 241 -1.21 1.25 -9.72
C LEU A 241 -1.16 2.04 -8.41
N VAL A 242 -1.48 3.32 -8.45
CA VAL A 242 -1.55 4.22 -7.28
C VAL A 242 -2.98 4.70 -7.11
N ILE A 243 -3.55 4.58 -5.91
CA ILE A 243 -4.86 5.16 -5.57
C ILE A 243 -4.68 6.04 -4.34
N GLN A 244 -5.05 7.31 -4.44
CA GLN A 244 -4.83 8.30 -3.39
C GLN A 244 -6.06 9.20 -3.24
N GLY A 245 -6.44 9.48 -1.98
CA GLY A 245 -7.41 10.51 -1.66
C GLY A 245 -6.76 11.87 -1.53
N GLU A 246 -7.37 12.90 -2.11
CA GLU A 246 -6.84 14.28 -2.12
C GLU A 246 -6.97 14.99 -0.76
N GLN A 247 -7.79 14.45 0.16
CA GLN A 247 -7.92 14.94 1.54
C GLN A 247 -7.29 13.99 2.57
N ASP A 248 -6.35 13.14 2.14
CA ASP A 248 -5.64 12.24 3.05
C ASP A 248 -4.65 13.01 3.94
N GLU A 249 -4.98 13.11 5.23
CA GLU A 249 -4.13 13.77 6.24
C GLU A 249 -3.15 12.80 6.94
N VAL A 250 -3.23 11.50 6.65
CA VAL A 250 -2.36 10.47 7.26
C VAL A 250 -1.17 10.19 6.35
N VAL A 251 -1.43 9.98 5.07
CA VAL A 251 -0.43 9.87 4.00
C VAL A 251 -0.75 10.95 2.97
N PRO A 252 -0.10 12.13 3.08
CA PRO A 252 -0.45 13.28 2.25
C PRO A 252 -0.36 12.99 0.74
N PRO A 253 -1.21 13.60 -0.10
CA PRO A 253 -1.21 13.39 -1.56
C PRO A 253 0.17 13.56 -2.23
N LEU A 254 1.02 14.42 -1.65
CA LEU A 254 2.42 14.57 -2.07
C LEU A 254 3.17 13.23 -2.13
N VAL A 255 2.94 12.33 -1.18
CA VAL A 255 3.60 11.02 -1.13
C VAL A 255 3.23 10.17 -2.35
N ALA A 256 1.97 10.27 -2.82
CA ALA A 256 1.55 9.58 -4.02
C ALA A 256 2.11 10.22 -5.30
N THR A 257 2.30 11.54 -5.32
CA THR A 257 2.98 12.23 -6.44
C THR A 257 4.43 11.76 -6.54
N ARG A 258 5.12 11.75 -5.39
CA ARG A 258 6.50 11.24 -5.32
C ARG A 258 6.59 9.76 -5.70
N LEU A 259 5.64 8.93 -5.29
CA LEU A 259 5.61 7.51 -5.68
C LEU A 259 5.49 7.34 -7.21
N VAL A 260 4.68 8.16 -7.89
CA VAL A 260 4.60 8.16 -9.36
C VAL A 260 5.95 8.55 -9.97
N GLU A 261 6.57 9.63 -9.51
CA GLU A 261 7.89 10.08 -9.99
C GLU A 261 8.99 9.05 -9.74
N HIS A 262 9.03 8.47 -8.54
CA HIS A 262 9.94 7.40 -8.16
C HIS A 262 9.80 6.20 -9.08
N TRP A 263 8.58 5.74 -9.35
CA TRP A 263 8.34 4.50 -10.09
C TRP A 263 8.58 4.67 -11.59
N THR A 264 8.29 5.86 -12.13
CA THR A 264 8.68 6.28 -13.48
C THR A 264 10.21 6.26 -13.62
N ALA A 265 10.94 6.90 -12.69
CA ALA A 265 12.40 6.92 -12.69
C ALA A 265 13.00 5.51 -12.51
N LEU A 266 12.42 4.70 -11.62
CA LEU A 266 12.83 3.30 -11.44
C LEU A 266 12.64 2.50 -12.73
N SER A 267 11.54 2.72 -13.45
CA SER A 267 11.27 1.99 -14.69
C SER A 267 12.27 2.34 -15.79
N ASP A 268 12.65 3.61 -15.90
CA ASP A 268 13.72 4.06 -16.82
C ASP A 268 15.09 3.44 -16.44
N LEU A 269 15.44 3.47 -15.15
CA LEU A 269 16.65 2.82 -14.63
C LEU A 269 16.69 1.30 -14.84
N VAL A 270 15.52 0.66 -14.92
CA VAL A 270 15.41 -0.77 -15.17
C VAL A 270 15.67 -1.10 -16.64
N ASP A 271 15.32 -0.20 -17.57
CA ASP A 271 15.43 -0.43 -19.00
C ASP A 271 16.90 -0.62 -19.45
N ASP A 272 17.74 0.38 -19.20
CA ASP A 272 19.15 0.37 -19.64
C ASP A 272 20.16 0.67 -18.52
N GLY A 273 19.69 0.94 -17.30
CA GLY A 273 20.53 1.28 -16.16
C GLY A 273 20.85 2.77 -16.04
N LEU A 274 20.25 3.64 -16.85
CA LEU A 274 20.48 5.08 -16.85
C LEU A 274 19.16 5.86 -16.66
N PRO A 275 19.18 7.03 -16.01
CA PRO A 275 18.04 7.93 -15.92
C PRO A 275 18.09 8.92 -17.09
N ASN A 276 17.66 8.49 -18.27
CA ASN A 276 17.82 9.19 -19.54
C ASN A 276 16.52 9.31 -20.36
N ASP A 277 15.38 8.94 -19.78
CA ASP A 277 14.04 8.95 -20.41
C ASP A 277 13.96 8.08 -21.68
N SER A 278 14.73 6.98 -21.72
CA SER A 278 14.81 6.05 -22.87
C SER A 278 13.47 5.37 -23.20
N LEU A 279 12.59 5.24 -22.22
CA LEU A 279 11.27 4.63 -22.39
C LEU A 279 10.28 5.48 -23.21
N ASP A 280 10.59 6.76 -23.47
CA ASP A 280 9.75 7.71 -24.21
C ASP A 280 8.31 7.70 -23.69
N LEU A 281 8.17 8.00 -22.39
CA LEU A 281 6.92 7.90 -21.65
C LEU A 281 5.93 8.97 -22.09
N THR A 282 4.68 8.57 -22.28
CA THR A 282 3.55 9.45 -22.55
C THR A 282 2.53 9.36 -21.42
N GLU A 283 1.87 10.46 -21.10
CA GLU A 283 0.85 10.51 -20.05
C GLU A 283 -0.50 10.96 -20.63
N GLU A 284 -1.54 10.18 -20.35
CA GLU A 284 -2.93 10.56 -20.60
C GLU A 284 -3.66 10.69 -19.27
N THR A 285 -4.50 11.72 -19.11
CA THR A 285 -5.32 11.91 -17.91
C THR A 285 -6.79 12.09 -18.27
N VAL A 286 -7.64 11.28 -17.66
CA VAL A 286 -9.10 11.37 -17.75
C VAL A 286 -9.66 11.89 -16.42
N SER A 287 -10.58 12.85 -16.50
CA SER A 287 -11.29 13.37 -15.34
C SER A 287 -12.72 12.86 -15.32
N VAL A 288 -13.10 12.20 -14.22
CA VAL A 288 -14.46 11.73 -13.96
C VAL A 288 -15.12 12.70 -12.96
N PRO A 289 -16.21 13.39 -13.35
CA PRO A 289 -16.88 14.33 -12.47
C PRO A 289 -17.59 13.63 -11.32
N ALA A 290 -17.86 14.36 -10.25
CA ALA A 290 -18.66 13.85 -9.14
C ALA A 290 -20.10 13.59 -9.61
N GLU A 291 -20.69 12.53 -9.08
CA GLU A 291 -22.10 12.20 -9.25
C GLU A 291 -22.79 12.11 -7.88
N ALA A 292 -24.11 11.96 -7.87
CA ALA A 292 -24.86 11.86 -6.62
C ALA A 292 -24.35 10.69 -5.76
N GLY A 293 -23.67 11.01 -4.65
CA GLY A 293 -23.10 10.02 -3.75
C GLY A 293 -21.78 9.40 -4.22
N ARG A 294 -21.14 9.93 -5.27
CA ARG A 294 -19.83 9.47 -5.76
C ARG A 294 -18.84 10.63 -5.89
N HIS A 295 -17.60 10.38 -5.46
CA HIS A 295 -16.51 11.33 -5.56
C HIS A 295 -16.06 11.51 -7.01
N ALA A 296 -15.67 12.73 -7.37
CA ALA A 296 -14.91 12.97 -8.59
C ALA A 296 -13.51 12.35 -8.46
N TYR A 297 -12.89 11.97 -9.57
CA TYR A 297 -11.49 11.55 -9.57
C TYR A 297 -10.82 11.83 -10.91
N THR A 298 -9.49 11.88 -10.90
CA THR A 298 -8.68 11.79 -12.12
C THR A 298 -8.00 10.44 -12.20
N HIS A 299 -7.88 9.91 -13.41
CA HIS A 299 -7.12 8.71 -13.73
C HIS A 299 -6.06 9.07 -14.76
N SER A 300 -4.79 8.97 -14.35
CA SER A 300 -3.63 9.23 -15.19
C SER A 300 -2.95 7.91 -15.55
N THR A 301 -2.60 7.72 -16.81
CA THR A 301 -1.88 6.53 -17.30
C THR A 301 -0.59 6.96 -17.98
N ILE A 302 0.54 6.51 -17.42
CA ILE A 302 1.88 6.69 -17.98
C ILE A 302 2.24 5.43 -18.76
N THR A 303 2.44 5.56 -20.07
CA THR A 303 2.65 4.45 -21.01
C THR A 303 4.01 4.59 -21.69
N ALA A 304 4.77 3.50 -21.76
CA ALA A 304 6.01 3.45 -22.51
C ALA A 304 5.76 3.26 -24.02
N SER A 305 6.77 3.53 -24.83
CA SER A 305 6.70 3.42 -26.30
C SER A 305 6.33 2.03 -26.84
N ASP A 306 6.48 0.98 -26.02
CA ASP A 306 6.02 -0.38 -26.33
C ASP A 306 4.53 -0.63 -26.06
N GLY A 307 3.81 0.40 -25.64
CA GLY A 307 2.36 0.39 -25.38
C GLY A 307 1.96 -0.19 -24.02
N LEU A 308 2.93 -0.50 -23.15
CA LEU A 308 2.64 -0.98 -21.79
C LEU A 308 2.59 0.16 -20.80
N SER A 309 1.52 0.17 -19.97
CA SER A 309 1.42 1.09 -18.84
C SER A 309 2.48 0.77 -17.80
N VAL A 310 3.20 1.81 -17.40
CA VAL A 310 4.24 1.79 -16.37
C VAL A 310 3.63 2.15 -15.02
N VAL A 311 2.84 3.23 -15.00
CA VAL A 311 2.12 3.72 -13.83
C VAL A 311 0.70 4.09 -14.23
N GLU A 312 -0.28 3.63 -13.46
CA GLU A 312 -1.64 4.17 -13.47
C GLU A 312 -1.93 4.81 -12.11
N ALA A 313 -2.54 5.99 -12.08
CA ALA A 313 -2.76 6.76 -10.87
C ALA A 313 -4.18 7.32 -10.80
N TYR A 314 -4.88 7.00 -9.71
CA TYR A 314 -6.18 7.56 -9.35
C TYR A 314 -6.00 8.60 -8.23
N ARG A 315 -6.49 9.82 -8.46
CA ARG A 315 -6.60 10.89 -7.45
C ARG A 315 -8.07 11.19 -7.20
N ILE A 316 -8.55 10.84 -6.01
CA ILE A 316 -9.98 10.88 -5.67
C ILE A 316 -10.24 12.14 -4.84
N GLN A 317 -11.05 13.03 -5.39
CA GLN A 317 -11.44 14.27 -4.71
C GLN A 317 -12.26 13.95 -3.47
N ASP A 318 -12.12 14.77 -2.44
CA ASP A 318 -12.85 14.67 -1.17
C ASP A 318 -12.65 13.39 -0.34
N MET A 319 -11.92 12.41 -0.85
CA MET A 319 -11.56 11.19 -0.12
C MET A 319 -10.38 11.44 0.82
N GLY A 320 -10.50 10.98 2.07
CA GLY A 320 -9.42 10.94 3.06
C GLY A 320 -8.61 9.64 3.05
N HIS A 321 -8.07 9.24 4.21
CA HIS A 321 -7.29 8.00 4.36
C HIS A 321 -8.18 6.76 4.44
N ALA A 322 -8.60 6.24 3.29
CA ALA A 322 -9.50 5.09 3.21
C ALA A 322 -9.28 4.26 1.94
N TRP A 323 -9.76 3.02 1.97
CA TRP A 323 -9.95 2.20 0.78
C TRP A 323 -11.25 2.63 0.08
N PRO A 324 -11.22 3.08 -1.18
CA PRO A 324 -12.43 3.44 -1.89
C PRO A 324 -13.13 2.19 -2.43
N GLY A 325 -14.42 2.06 -2.14
CA GLY A 325 -15.22 0.95 -2.63
C GLY A 325 -16.66 1.02 -2.10
N PRO A 326 -17.68 0.96 -2.97
CA PRO A 326 -19.08 1.10 -2.54
C PRO A 326 -19.50 0.00 -1.57
N ASP A 327 -18.91 -1.18 -1.74
CA ASP A 327 -19.28 -2.44 -1.11
C ASP A 327 -18.43 -2.80 0.11
N GLY A 328 -17.37 -2.03 0.39
CA GLY A 328 -16.39 -2.33 1.42
C GLY A 328 -16.95 -2.16 2.83
N ASP A 329 -16.58 -3.05 3.75
CA ASP A 329 -17.01 -2.97 5.15
C ASP A 329 -15.84 -2.59 6.06
N GLY A 330 -16.13 -1.83 7.12
CA GLY A 330 -15.16 -1.51 8.17
C GLY A 330 -14.89 -0.03 8.32
N ARG A 331 -13.93 0.31 9.19
CA ARG A 331 -13.67 1.69 9.61
C ARG A 331 -12.92 2.52 8.57
N TYR A 332 -12.23 1.86 7.66
CA TYR A 332 -11.30 2.49 6.71
C TYR A 332 -11.79 2.36 5.26
N THR A 333 -13.11 2.42 5.05
CA THR A 333 -13.73 2.39 3.73
C THR A 333 -14.31 3.76 3.40
N ASP A 334 -14.15 4.20 2.15
CA ASP A 334 -14.92 5.29 1.56
C ASP A 334 -15.88 4.72 0.50
N HIS A 335 -17.19 4.83 0.76
CA HIS A 335 -18.22 4.27 -0.13
C HIS A 335 -18.54 5.14 -1.35
N ALA A 336 -18.06 6.38 -1.38
CA ALA A 336 -18.30 7.31 -2.48
C ALA A 336 -17.18 7.27 -3.53
N GLY A 337 -15.99 6.80 -3.18
CA GLY A 337 -14.88 6.60 -4.11
C GLY A 337 -15.16 5.55 -5.20
N PRO A 338 -14.33 5.49 -6.26
CA PRO A 338 -14.38 4.42 -7.26
C PRO A 338 -14.14 3.04 -6.61
N ASP A 339 -14.54 1.95 -7.27
CA ASP A 339 -14.31 0.61 -6.71
C ASP A 339 -12.84 0.21 -6.89
N ALA A 340 -12.03 0.39 -5.85
CA ALA A 340 -10.61 0.05 -5.91
C ALA A 340 -10.36 -1.45 -6.09
N SER A 341 -11.27 -2.31 -5.65
CA SER A 341 -11.10 -3.75 -5.79
C SER A 341 -11.26 -4.19 -7.24
N GLU A 342 -12.27 -3.66 -7.94
CA GLU A 342 -12.45 -3.83 -9.38
C GLU A 342 -11.25 -3.27 -10.15
N ILE A 343 -10.82 -2.04 -9.84
CA ILE A 343 -9.66 -1.40 -10.49
C ILE A 343 -8.38 -2.22 -10.28
N VAL A 344 -8.12 -2.71 -9.06
CA VAL A 344 -6.97 -3.57 -8.74
C VAL A 344 -6.98 -4.83 -9.61
N TRP A 345 -8.14 -5.47 -9.74
CA TRP A 345 -8.28 -6.70 -10.51
C TRP A 345 -8.12 -6.45 -12.02
N GLU A 346 -8.80 -5.45 -12.58
CA GLU A 346 -8.68 -5.07 -14.00
C GLU A 346 -7.23 -4.69 -14.36
N PHE A 347 -6.52 -4.03 -13.44
CA PHE A 347 -5.11 -3.73 -13.61
C PHE A 347 -4.25 -5.00 -13.57
N ALA A 348 -4.47 -5.90 -12.60
CA ALA A 348 -3.75 -7.16 -12.49
C ALA A 348 -3.95 -8.06 -13.73
N GLU A 349 -5.18 -8.20 -14.20
CA GLU A 349 -5.54 -9.04 -15.34
C GLU A 349 -4.82 -8.63 -16.64
N ARG A 350 -4.70 -7.31 -16.87
CA ARG A 350 -3.99 -6.76 -18.05
C ARG A 350 -2.47 -6.94 -18.00
N HIS A 351 -1.90 -7.27 -16.84
CA HIS A 351 -0.46 -7.24 -16.60
C HIS A 351 0.10 -8.56 -16.03
N PRO A 352 0.00 -9.68 -16.77
CA PRO A 352 0.81 -10.85 -16.44
C PRO A 352 2.30 -10.50 -16.55
N MET A 353 3.12 -11.14 -15.73
CA MET A 353 4.57 -11.08 -15.82
C MET A 353 5.01 -11.54 -17.22
N ARG A 354 5.83 -10.71 -17.89
CA ARG A 354 6.35 -10.96 -19.23
C ARG A 354 7.83 -11.31 -19.22
#